data_AF-A0A1H2RMW3-F1
#
_entry.id   AF-A0A1H2RMW3-F1
#
_cell.length_a   1.000
_cell.length_b   1.000
_cell.length_c   1.000
_cell.angle_alpha   90.00
_cell.angle_beta   90.00
_cell.angle_gamma   90.00
#
_symmetry.space_group_name_H-M   'P 1'
#
loop_
_entity.id
_entity.type
_entity.pdbx_description
1 polymer ?
#
loop_
_entity_poly.entity_id
_entity_poly.type
_entity_poly.pdbx_seq_one_letter_code
_entity_poly.pdbx_strand_id
1 'polypeptide(L)'
;MKLTTLLETKGIDPQPLQDFKPHGGVILIDYNEREVILEWITQCNLGFELLPLFSNQESDCVAIYTTGFLKGKVVIVRHDEAVFAPQFRSLDSFLKAYEKAAMQADFYDWEDIEVYDYDYPITEEKQAEPAIWQECWQHIKANDFTSDVQKETIQIMAICLTPTSQLDTLLPFIQKEFALKEDMSVIAYAIDVLGITHQYEPAKPLIAELLKTRRFAAYYRRGELYRGEFEVKETFIRKIMCPLLRVINVPFMLLSLFLWNSKIDLKIKTLKNNI
;
A
#
# COMPACT_ATOMS: atom_id res chain seq x y z
N MET A 1 -20.35 -11.04 -22.25
CA MET A 1 -21.29 -9.90 -22.15
C MET A 1 -20.49 -8.60 -22.17
N LYS A 2 -21.01 -7.50 -22.74
CA LYS A 2 -20.31 -6.20 -22.69
C LYS A 2 -20.26 -5.67 -21.25
N LEU A 3 -19.18 -4.97 -20.87
CA LEU A 3 -19.00 -4.40 -19.53
C LEU A 3 -20.12 -3.45 -19.11
N THR A 4 -20.60 -2.62 -20.05
CA THR A 4 -21.74 -1.72 -19.79
C THR A 4 -22.99 -2.47 -19.38
N THR A 5 -23.31 -3.57 -20.07
CA THR A 5 -24.44 -4.44 -19.71
C THR A 5 -24.22 -5.12 -18.35
N LEU A 6 -22.98 -5.52 -18.02
CA LEU A 6 -22.66 -6.07 -16.70
C LEU A 6 -22.96 -5.05 -15.59
N LEU A 7 -22.51 -3.79 -15.73
CA LEU A 7 -22.79 -2.73 -14.77
C LEU A 7 -24.30 -2.48 -14.59
N GLU A 8 -25.04 -2.38 -15.70
CA GLU A 8 -26.50 -2.19 -15.67
C GLU A 8 -27.20 -3.32 -14.90
N THR A 9 -26.82 -4.57 -15.15
CA THR A 9 -27.41 -5.73 -14.44
C THR A 9 -27.10 -5.72 -12.94
N LYS A 10 -26.01 -5.07 -12.53
CA LYS A 10 -25.65 -4.86 -11.12
C LYS A 10 -26.26 -3.58 -10.55
N GLY A 11 -27.02 -2.81 -11.33
CA GLY A 11 -27.60 -1.53 -10.91
C GLY A 11 -26.54 -0.45 -10.66
N ILE A 12 -25.46 -0.48 -11.45
CA ILE A 12 -24.42 0.55 -11.47
C ILE A 12 -24.53 1.30 -12.79
N ASP A 13 -24.44 2.62 -12.73
CA ASP A 13 -24.53 3.48 -13.92
C ASP A 13 -23.35 3.19 -14.87
N PRO A 14 -23.61 2.72 -16.11
CA PRO A 14 -22.56 2.46 -17.09
C PRO A 14 -22.10 3.72 -17.82
N GLN A 15 -22.81 4.85 -17.70
CA GLN A 15 -22.55 6.07 -18.48
C GLN A 15 -21.08 6.52 -18.38
N PRO A 16 -20.42 6.51 -17.20
CA PRO A 16 -19.02 6.89 -17.11
C PRO A 16 -18.07 6.06 -17.99
N LEU A 17 -18.37 4.78 -18.25
CA LEU A 17 -17.56 3.95 -19.16
C LEU A 17 -17.78 4.24 -20.64
N GLN A 18 -18.94 4.79 -21.02
CA GLN A 18 -19.25 5.02 -22.44
C GLN A 18 -18.42 6.15 -23.03
N ASP A 19 -18.09 7.14 -22.21
CA ASP A 19 -17.31 8.31 -22.59
C ASP A 19 -15.79 8.09 -22.40
N PHE A 20 -15.41 6.99 -21.74
CA PHE A 20 -14.02 6.69 -21.42
C PHE A 20 -13.17 6.44 -22.67
N LYS A 21 -12.00 7.08 -22.70
CA LYS A 21 -10.98 6.85 -23.72
C LYS A 21 -9.70 6.38 -23.05
N PRO A 22 -9.21 5.16 -23.34
CA PRO A 22 -7.98 4.66 -22.75
C PRO A 22 -6.78 5.53 -23.15
N HIS A 23 -5.88 5.73 -22.20
CA HIS A 23 -4.60 6.40 -22.32
C HIS A 23 -3.52 5.62 -21.55
N GLY A 24 -2.25 5.75 -21.96
CA GLY A 24 -1.17 4.96 -21.38
C GLY A 24 -1.37 3.45 -21.56
N GLY A 25 -0.90 2.65 -20.60
CA GLY A 25 -1.03 1.19 -20.55
C GLY A 25 -2.41 0.66 -20.15
N VAL A 26 -3.36 1.55 -19.82
CA VAL A 26 -4.68 1.19 -19.30
C VAL A 26 -5.65 0.85 -20.42
N ILE A 27 -6.27 -0.33 -20.30
CA ILE A 27 -7.29 -0.83 -21.24
C ILE A 27 -8.57 -1.23 -20.50
N LEU A 28 -9.69 -1.22 -21.22
CA LEU A 28 -10.90 -1.90 -20.77
C LEU A 28 -10.62 -3.40 -20.77
N ILE A 29 -10.89 -4.06 -19.64
CA ILE A 29 -10.56 -5.47 -19.48
C ILE A 29 -11.38 -6.35 -20.43
N ASP A 30 -10.73 -7.31 -21.07
CA ASP A 30 -11.42 -8.26 -21.92
C ASP A 30 -12.13 -9.36 -21.10
N TYR A 31 -12.89 -10.23 -21.78
CA TYR A 31 -13.62 -11.30 -21.11
C TYR A 31 -12.69 -12.30 -20.44
N ASN A 32 -11.69 -12.81 -21.14
CA ASN A 32 -10.84 -13.89 -20.67
C ASN A 32 -9.97 -13.42 -19.50
N GLU A 33 -9.37 -12.24 -19.63
CA GLU A 33 -8.57 -11.65 -18.57
C GLU A 33 -9.40 -11.40 -17.30
N ARG A 34 -10.63 -10.88 -17.46
CA ARG A 34 -11.54 -10.69 -16.33
C ARG A 34 -11.87 -11.99 -15.62
N GLU A 35 -12.13 -13.09 -16.35
CA GLU A 35 -12.42 -14.38 -15.70
C GLU A 35 -11.24 -14.89 -14.87
N VAL A 36 -10.00 -14.73 -15.37
CA VAL A 36 -8.78 -15.11 -14.63
C VAL A 36 -8.63 -14.28 -13.36
N ILE A 37 -8.79 -12.96 -13.45
CA ILE A 37 -8.72 -12.07 -12.28
C ILE A 37 -9.85 -12.39 -11.28
N LEU A 38 -11.06 -12.63 -11.75
CA LEU A 38 -12.19 -13.01 -10.89
C LEU A 38 -11.96 -14.33 -10.16
N GLU A 39 -11.36 -15.32 -10.83
CA GLU A 39 -10.99 -16.58 -10.20
C GLU A 39 -9.99 -16.35 -9.06
N TRP A 40 -8.98 -15.52 -9.28
CA TRP A 40 -8.02 -15.15 -8.23
C TRP A 40 -8.68 -14.38 -7.07
N ILE A 41 -9.47 -13.33 -7.36
CA ILE A 41 -10.19 -12.55 -6.32
C ILE A 41 -11.10 -13.47 -5.48
N THR A 42 -11.74 -14.45 -6.12
CA THR A 42 -12.60 -15.41 -5.42
C THR A 42 -11.81 -16.24 -4.40
N GLN A 43 -10.57 -16.60 -4.72
CA GLN A 43 -9.68 -17.33 -3.80
C GLN A 43 -9.28 -16.51 -2.57
N CYS A 44 -9.29 -15.17 -2.66
CA CYS A 44 -9.04 -14.27 -1.52
C CYS A 44 -10.19 -14.28 -0.49
N ASN A 45 -11.36 -14.85 -0.83
CA ASN A 45 -12.52 -14.95 0.07
C ASN A 45 -12.94 -13.59 0.68
N LEU A 46 -12.98 -12.55 -0.16
CA LEU A 46 -13.26 -11.16 0.24
C LEU A 46 -14.66 -10.97 0.87
N GLY A 47 -15.60 -11.88 0.61
CA GLY A 47 -16.99 -11.75 1.08
C GLY A 47 -17.79 -10.63 0.39
N PHE A 48 -17.19 -9.95 -0.58
CA PHE A 48 -17.81 -8.97 -1.46
C PHE A 48 -17.59 -9.37 -2.92
N GLU A 49 -18.54 -9.01 -3.79
CA GLU A 49 -18.41 -9.25 -5.24
C GLU A 49 -17.78 -8.03 -5.91
N LEU A 50 -16.63 -8.23 -6.55
CA LEU A 50 -15.95 -7.25 -7.39
C LEU A 50 -16.20 -7.53 -8.87
N LEU A 51 -16.28 -6.48 -9.66
CA LEU A 51 -16.25 -6.55 -11.11
C LEU A 51 -15.02 -5.78 -11.62
N PRO A 52 -13.97 -6.46 -12.09
CA PRO A 52 -12.86 -5.82 -12.77
C PRO A 52 -13.34 -5.11 -14.04
N LEU A 53 -12.87 -3.87 -14.23
CA LEU A 53 -13.26 -2.99 -15.34
C LEU A 53 -12.07 -2.64 -16.23
N PHE A 54 -10.91 -2.44 -15.65
CA PHE A 54 -9.70 -2.03 -16.36
C PHE A 54 -8.51 -2.91 -15.99
N SER A 55 -7.58 -3.04 -16.93
CA SER A 55 -6.29 -3.73 -16.75
C SER A 55 -5.16 -2.81 -17.22
N ASN A 56 -3.99 -2.90 -16.58
CA ASN A 56 -2.74 -2.30 -17.06
C ASN A 56 -1.91 -3.32 -17.85
N GLN A 57 -2.44 -4.54 -18.06
CA GLN A 57 -1.78 -5.70 -18.69
C GLN A 57 -0.61 -6.28 -17.87
N GLU A 58 -0.50 -5.91 -16.60
CA GLU A 58 0.55 -6.36 -15.68
C GLU A 58 -0.04 -7.15 -14.48
N SER A 59 -1.25 -7.70 -14.64
CA SER A 59 -2.04 -8.43 -13.62
C SER A 59 -2.78 -7.56 -12.61
N ASP A 60 -2.52 -6.25 -12.59
CA ASP A 60 -3.27 -5.32 -11.77
C ASP A 60 -4.58 -4.92 -12.46
N CYS A 61 -5.56 -4.57 -11.65
CA CYS A 61 -6.85 -4.16 -12.19
C CYS A 61 -7.52 -3.08 -11.37
N VAL A 62 -8.39 -2.33 -12.03
CA VAL A 62 -9.35 -1.46 -11.35
C VAL A 62 -10.70 -2.16 -11.35
N ALA A 63 -11.24 -2.37 -10.16
CA ALA A 63 -12.49 -3.10 -9.95
C ALA A 63 -13.52 -2.27 -9.18
N ILE A 64 -14.79 -2.56 -9.43
CA ILE A 64 -15.92 -1.93 -8.73
C ILE A 64 -16.64 -2.96 -7.86
N TYR A 65 -16.98 -2.56 -6.64
CA TYR A 65 -17.84 -3.35 -5.76
C TYR A 65 -19.27 -3.39 -6.30
N THR A 66 -19.82 -4.59 -6.48
CA THR A 66 -21.16 -4.80 -7.04
C THR A 66 -22.19 -5.24 -6.00
N THR A 67 -21.74 -5.65 -4.82
CA THR A 67 -22.58 -6.10 -3.69
C THR A 67 -22.10 -5.52 -2.36
N GLY A 68 -22.89 -5.74 -1.31
CA GLY A 68 -22.57 -5.28 0.05
C GLY A 68 -22.70 -3.77 0.25
N PHE A 69 -22.30 -3.30 1.44
CA PHE A 69 -22.38 -1.88 1.80
C PHE A 69 -21.30 -1.03 1.10
N LEU A 70 -20.30 -1.66 0.46
CA LEU A 70 -19.30 -1.00 -0.39
C LEU A 70 -19.73 -0.91 -1.86
N LYS A 71 -20.94 -1.33 -2.22
CA LYS A 71 -21.42 -1.30 -3.61
C LYS A 71 -21.23 0.09 -4.26
N GLY A 72 -20.67 0.09 -5.47
CA GLY A 72 -20.37 1.29 -6.26
C GLY A 72 -19.01 1.91 -5.99
N LYS A 73 -18.30 1.50 -4.93
CA LYS A 73 -16.93 1.94 -4.62
C LYS A 73 -15.93 1.28 -5.55
N VAL A 74 -14.84 1.98 -5.85
CA VAL A 74 -13.81 1.52 -6.80
C VAL A 74 -12.48 1.35 -6.09
N VAL A 75 -11.82 0.23 -6.40
CA VAL A 75 -10.54 -0.18 -5.84
C VAL A 75 -9.55 -0.42 -6.98
N ILE A 76 -8.32 0.05 -6.79
CA ILE A 76 -7.14 -0.39 -7.55
C ILE A 76 -6.60 -1.62 -6.83
N VAL A 77 -6.66 -2.77 -7.50
CA VAL A 77 -6.19 -4.04 -6.97
C VAL A 77 -4.83 -4.34 -7.58
N ARG A 78 -3.79 -4.21 -6.75
CA ARG A 78 -2.44 -4.68 -7.08
C ARG A 78 -2.32 -6.14 -6.74
N HIS A 79 -1.88 -6.95 -7.70
CA HIS A 79 -1.87 -8.40 -7.57
C HIS A 79 -0.91 -8.90 -6.47
N ASP A 80 0.19 -8.20 -6.25
CA ASP A 80 1.22 -8.54 -5.26
C ASP A 80 0.90 -8.05 -3.84
N GLU A 81 0.14 -6.96 -3.69
CA GLU A 81 -0.30 -6.43 -2.39
C GLU A 81 -1.59 -7.08 -1.88
N ALA A 82 -2.52 -7.38 -2.80
CA ALA A 82 -3.85 -7.94 -2.49
C ALA A 82 -4.67 -7.12 -1.46
N VAL A 83 -4.51 -5.79 -1.44
CA VAL A 83 -5.30 -4.87 -0.62
C VAL A 83 -6.57 -4.48 -1.37
N PHE A 84 -7.74 -4.76 -0.79
CA PHE A 84 -9.04 -4.55 -1.46
C PHE A 84 -9.83 -3.33 -0.98
N ALA A 85 -9.27 -2.50 -0.09
CA ALA A 85 -9.94 -1.29 0.37
C ALA A 85 -10.11 -0.28 -0.78
N PRO A 86 -11.33 0.22 -1.06
CA PRO A 86 -11.53 1.28 -2.05
C PRO A 86 -10.67 2.53 -1.86
N GLN A 87 -10.18 3.09 -2.96
CA GLN A 87 -9.56 4.43 -3.03
C GLN A 87 -10.55 5.48 -3.54
N PHE A 88 -11.61 5.06 -4.24
CA PHE A 88 -12.57 5.96 -4.90
C PHE A 88 -14.01 5.68 -4.49
N ARG A 89 -14.77 6.75 -4.33
CA ARG A 89 -16.19 6.72 -3.91
C ARG A 89 -17.13 6.25 -5.02
N SER A 90 -16.67 6.32 -6.27
CA SER A 90 -17.43 5.96 -7.47
C SER A 90 -16.51 5.78 -8.68
N LEU A 91 -17.04 5.15 -9.72
CA LEU A 91 -16.38 5.07 -11.03
C LEU A 91 -16.11 6.43 -11.65
N ASP A 92 -17.06 7.35 -11.57
CA ASP A 92 -16.91 8.73 -12.06
C ASP A 92 -15.74 9.46 -11.38
N SER A 93 -15.56 9.26 -10.07
CA SER A 93 -14.44 9.87 -9.34
C SER A 93 -13.09 9.32 -9.78
N PHE A 94 -12.99 7.99 -9.93
CA PHE A 94 -11.81 7.33 -10.47
C PHE A 94 -11.46 7.87 -11.87
N LEU A 95 -12.44 7.93 -12.77
CA LEU A 95 -12.20 8.38 -14.14
C LEU A 95 -11.73 9.83 -14.21
N LYS A 96 -12.26 10.72 -13.36
CA LYS A 96 -11.78 12.11 -13.27
C LYS A 96 -10.34 12.20 -12.80
N ALA A 97 -9.97 11.42 -11.78
CA ALA A 97 -8.59 11.37 -11.29
C ALA A 97 -7.64 10.81 -12.36
N TYR A 98 -8.05 9.73 -13.02
CA TYR A 98 -7.33 9.13 -14.15
C TYR A 98 -7.16 10.12 -15.31
N GLU A 99 -8.22 10.81 -15.74
CA GLU A 99 -8.15 11.78 -16.85
C GLU A 99 -7.19 12.93 -16.53
N LYS A 100 -7.18 13.40 -15.28
CA LYS A 100 -6.24 14.41 -14.82
C LYS A 100 -4.79 13.91 -14.87
N ALA A 101 -4.54 12.69 -14.37
CA ALA A 101 -3.21 12.08 -14.42
C ALA A 101 -2.76 11.83 -15.87
N ALA A 102 -3.66 11.37 -16.74
CA ALA A 102 -3.41 11.12 -18.16
C ALA A 102 -3.04 12.38 -18.97
N MET A 103 -3.20 13.59 -18.42
CA MET A 103 -2.71 14.82 -19.03
C MET A 103 -1.21 15.05 -18.80
N GLN A 104 -0.58 14.29 -17.90
CA GLN A 104 0.85 14.39 -17.61
C GLN A 104 1.69 13.75 -18.74
N ALA A 105 2.87 14.30 -19.00
CA ALA A 105 3.68 13.90 -20.15
C ALA A 105 4.30 12.50 -20.03
N ASP A 106 4.46 12.02 -18.80
CA ASP A 106 5.08 10.76 -18.40
C ASP A 106 4.07 9.74 -17.86
N PHE A 107 2.78 9.99 -18.03
CA PHE A 107 1.73 9.06 -17.61
C PHE A 107 1.86 7.69 -18.29
N TYR A 108 1.92 6.65 -17.45
CA TYR A 108 1.90 5.26 -17.85
C TYR A 108 0.57 4.60 -17.48
N ASP A 109 0.18 4.60 -16.20
CA ASP A 109 -1.07 4.00 -15.73
C ASP A 109 -1.62 4.65 -14.45
N TRP A 110 -2.57 3.99 -13.76
CA TRP A 110 -3.19 4.54 -12.55
C TRP A 110 -2.22 4.68 -11.37
N GLU A 111 -1.01 4.12 -11.42
CA GLU A 111 0.01 4.35 -10.39
C GLU A 111 0.54 5.79 -10.40
N ASP A 112 0.37 6.50 -11.53
CA ASP A 112 0.71 7.92 -11.66
C ASP A 112 -0.39 8.86 -11.13
N ILE A 113 -1.52 8.32 -10.67
CA ILE A 113 -2.54 9.13 -10.00
C ILE A 113 -1.98 9.60 -8.65
N GLU A 114 -1.91 10.91 -8.46
CA GLU A 114 -1.48 11.48 -7.19
C GLU A 114 -2.40 11.03 -6.06
N VAL A 115 -1.82 10.63 -4.91
CA VAL A 115 -2.59 10.19 -3.73
C VAL A 115 -3.64 11.22 -3.28
N TYR A 116 -3.41 12.51 -3.53
CA TYR A 116 -4.36 13.59 -3.22
C TYR A 116 -5.58 13.64 -4.14
N ASP A 117 -5.56 12.92 -5.26
CA ASP A 117 -6.71 12.76 -6.17
C ASP A 117 -7.57 11.53 -5.81
N TYR A 118 -7.19 10.76 -4.77
CA TYR A 118 -8.04 9.71 -4.22
C TYR A 118 -9.16 10.32 -3.34
N ASP A 119 -10.28 9.61 -3.23
CA ASP A 119 -11.38 10.02 -2.35
C ASP A 119 -11.15 9.67 -0.88
N TYR A 120 -10.31 8.68 -0.65
CA TYR A 120 -9.99 8.14 0.66
C TYR A 120 -8.48 8.14 0.92
N PRO A 121 -8.03 8.38 2.17
CA PRO A 121 -8.84 8.69 3.35
C PRO A 121 -9.52 10.07 3.24
N ILE A 122 -10.67 10.22 3.90
CA ILE A 122 -11.36 11.51 3.92
C ILE A 122 -10.53 12.55 4.70
N THR A 123 -10.54 13.79 4.24
CA THR A 123 -9.80 14.88 4.89
C THR A 123 -10.72 15.89 5.57
N GLU A 124 -11.98 15.95 5.14
CA GLU A 124 -12.99 16.87 5.65
C GLU A 124 -14.26 16.14 6.13
N GLU A 125 -14.89 16.66 7.19
CA GLU A 125 -16.12 16.09 7.79
C GLU A 125 -17.25 15.92 6.76
N LYS A 126 -17.36 16.86 5.79
CA LYS A 126 -18.41 16.84 4.75
C LYS A 126 -18.30 15.65 3.79
N GLN A 127 -17.13 15.01 3.74
CA GLN A 127 -16.88 13.83 2.91
C GLN A 127 -17.28 12.52 3.61
N ALA A 128 -17.65 12.59 4.90
CA ALA A 128 -18.01 11.42 5.67
C ALA A 128 -19.20 10.66 5.07
N GLU A 129 -19.11 9.33 5.10
CA GLU A 129 -20.17 8.43 4.69
C GLU A 129 -20.66 7.64 5.91
N PRO A 130 -21.47 8.27 6.79
CA PRO A 130 -21.73 7.76 8.13
C PRO A 130 -22.40 6.39 8.13
N ALA A 131 -23.22 6.07 7.13
CA ALA A 131 -23.82 4.75 6.99
C ALA A 131 -22.76 3.66 6.75
N ILE A 132 -21.84 3.88 5.80
CA ILE A 132 -20.75 2.93 5.49
C ILE A 132 -19.81 2.80 6.69
N TRP A 133 -19.43 3.92 7.30
CA TRP A 133 -18.57 3.93 8.47
C TRP A 133 -19.21 3.16 9.64
N GLN A 134 -20.51 3.33 9.88
CA GLN A 134 -21.24 2.58 10.89
C GLN A 134 -21.27 1.07 10.60
N GLU A 135 -21.53 0.65 9.37
CA GLU A 135 -21.47 -0.76 8.97
C GLU A 135 -20.08 -1.36 9.23
N CYS A 136 -19.01 -0.66 8.85
CA CYS A 136 -17.64 -1.09 9.16
C CYS A 136 -17.43 -1.34 10.66
N TRP A 137 -17.86 -0.41 11.52
CA TRP A 137 -17.73 -0.57 12.97
C TRP A 137 -18.64 -1.63 13.57
N GLN A 138 -19.80 -1.91 12.96
CA GLN A 138 -20.66 -3.02 13.39
C GLN A 138 -19.93 -4.35 13.19
N HIS A 139 -19.33 -4.58 12.01
CA HIS A 139 -18.51 -5.75 11.73
C HIS A 139 -17.31 -5.87 12.69
N ILE A 140 -16.57 -4.77 12.88
CA ILE A 140 -15.40 -4.74 13.79
C ILE A 140 -15.79 -5.08 15.23
N LYS A 141 -16.89 -4.53 15.74
CA LYS A 141 -17.37 -4.79 17.11
C LYS A 141 -17.91 -6.20 17.28
N ALA A 142 -18.59 -6.72 16.26
CA ALA A 142 -19.09 -8.10 16.25
C ALA A 142 -17.95 -9.13 16.12
N ASN A 143 -16.79 -8.70 15.60
CA ASN A 143 -15.70 -9.58 15.18
C ASN A 143 -16.21 -10.69 14.24
N ASP A 144 -17.10 -10.30 13.33
CA ASP A 144 -17.78 -11.19 12.38
C ASP A 144 -17.25 -10.91 10.98
N PHE A 145 -16.29 -11.75 10.58
CA PHE A 145 -15.58 -11.67 9.31
C PHE A 145 -15.52 -13.05 8.66
N THR A 146 -15.68 -13.09 7.35
CA THR A 146 -15.60 -14.33 6.55
C THR A 146 -14.16 -14.75 6.26
N SER A 147 -13.22 -13.81 6.32
CA SER A 147 -11.79 -14.02 6.09
C SER A 147 -10.95 -12.89 6.68
N ASP A 148 -9.63 -13.10 6.77
CA ASP A 148 -8.68 -12.06 7.15
C ASP A 148 -8.64 -10.93 6.11
N VAL A 149 -8.78 -11.24 4.81
CA VAL A 149 -8.84 -10.23 3.73
C VAL A 149 -10.06 -9.32 3.86
N GLN A 150 -11.22 -9.91 4.19
CA GLN A 150 -12.42 -9.12 4.46
C GLN A 150 -12.22 -8.24 5.69
N LYS A 151 -11.67 -8.81 6.77
CA LYS A 151 -11.37 -8.08 8.00
C LYS A 151 -10.47 -6.88 7.72
N GLU A 152 -9.38 -7.08 7.00
CA GLU A 152 -8.43 -6.04 6.60
C GLU A 152 -9.14 -4.93 5.82
N THR A 153 -9.89 -5.30 4.79
CA THR A 153 -10.65 -4.37 3.94
C THR A 153 -11.61 -3.52 4.76
N ILE A 154 -12.39 -4.15 5.67
CA ILE A 154 -13.36 -3.45 6.50
C ILE A 154 -12.67 -2.53 7.52
N GLN A 155 -11.56 -2.96 8.12
CA GLN A 155 -10.78 -2.15 9.05
C GLN A 155 -10.14 -0.94 8.36
N ILE A 156 -9.52 -1.12 7.19
CA ILE A 156 -8.97 -0.02 6.40
C ILE A 156 -10.09 0.95 6.00
N MET A 157 -11.25 0.46 5.57
CA MET A 157 -12.37 1.35 5.26
C MET A 157 -12.91 2.09 6.49
N ALA A 158 -12.96 1.47 7.67
CA ALA A 158 -13.31 2.16 8.91
C ALA A 158 -12.34 3.31 9.20
N ILE A 159 -11.04 3.07 9.01
CA ILE A 159 -9.97 4.06 9.18
C ILE A 159 -10.15 5.21 8.18
N CYS A 160 -10.21 4.89 6.89
CA CYS A 160 -10.29 5.84 5.79
C CYS A 160 -11.55 6.71 5.80
N LEU A 161 -12.65 6.21 6.35
CA LEU A 161 -13.93 6.91 6.46
C LEU A 161 -14.12 7.66 7.77
N THR A 162 -13.14 7.62 8.69
CA THR A 162 -13.33 8.20 10.02
C THR A 162 -13.48 9.72 9.93
N PRO A 163 -14.62 10.28 10.40
CA PRO A 163 -14.82 11.72 10.43
C PRO A 163 -13.75 12.42 11.27
N THR A 164 -13.39 13.65 10.91
CA THR A 164 -12.35 14.40 11.63
C THR A 164 -12.74 14.65 13.08
N SER A 165 -14.05 14.76 13.34
CA SER A 165 -14.61 14.88 14.68
C SER A 165 -14.47 13.61 15.55
N GLN A 166 -14.08 12.47 14.97
CA GLN A 166 -14.08 11.16 15.62
C GLN A 166 -12.73 10.43 15.54
N LEU A 167 -11.63 11.13 15.23
CA LEU A 167 -10.30 10.52 15.10
C LEU A 167 -9.81 9.75 16.35
N ASP A 168 -10.34 10.08 17.55
CA ASP A 168 -10.10 9.31 18.77
C ASP A 168 -10.44 7.82 18.63
N THR A 169 -11.42 7.47 17.79
CA THR A 169 -11.81 6.07 17.56
C THR A 169 -10.71 5.24 16.90
N LEU A 170 -9.70 5.89 16.31
CA LEU A 170 -8.57 5.22 15.65
C LEU A 170 -7.39 4.95 16.60
N LEU A 171 -7.34 5.60 17.77
CA LEU A 171 -6.24 5.40 18.72
C LEU A 171 -6.03 3.92 19.11
N PRO A 172 -7.07 3.08 19.29
CA PRO A 172 -6.89 1.66 19.57
C PRO A 172 -6.08 0.90 18.51
N PHE A 173 -6.17 1.28 17.22
CA PHE A 173 -5.40 0.61 16.16
C PHE A 173 -3.89 0.81 16.32
N ILE A 174 -3.48 1.96 16.83
CA ILE A 174 -2.06 2.30 17.00
C ILE A 174 -1.55 2.06 18.43
N GLN A 175 -2.36 1.43 19.29
CA GLN A 175 -1.87 0.90 20.56
C GLN A 175 -0.95 -0.28 20.28
N LYS A 176 0.21 -0.29 20.94
CA LYS A 176 1.28 -1.28 20.70
C LYS A 176 0.83 -2.72 20.85
N GLU A 177 0.00 -3.02 21.84
CA GLU A 177 -0.49 -4.37 22.11
C GLU A 177 -1.37 -4.91 20.97
N PHE A 178 -2.13 -4.02 20.33
CA PHE A 178 -2.98 -4.33 19.18
C PHE A 178 -2.15 -4.34 17.89
N ALA A 179 -1.42 -3.26 17.62
CA ALA A 179 -0.65 -3.04 16.39
C ALA A 179 0.41 -4.12 16.10
N LEU A 180 0.99 -4.73 17.14
CA LEU A 180 1.97 -5.80 16.95
C LEU A 180 1.36 -7.13 16.48
N LYS A 181 0.04 -7.33 16.69
CA LYS A 181 -0.69 -8.56 16.35
C LYS A 181 -1.52 -8.43 15.09
N GLU A 182 -1.96 -7.22 14.76
CA GLU A 182 -2.78 -6.97 13.58
C GLU A 182 -1.96 -6.99 12.29
N ASP A 183 -2.66 -7.03 11.16
CA ASP A 183 -2.06 -6.90 9.84
C ASP A 183 -1.32 -5.55 9.67
N MET A 184 -0.19 -5.57 8.97
CA MET A 184 0.67 -4.39 8.81
C MET A 184 -0.02 -3.28 8.02
N SER A 185 -0.79 -3.63 6.99
CA SER A 185 -1.49 -2.68 6.12
C SER A 185 -2.49 -1.88 6.94
N VAL A 186 -3.32 -2.54 7.76
CA VAL A 186 -4.30 -1.87 8.65
C VAL A 186 -3.61 -0.83 9.54
N ILE A 187 -2.48 -1.19 10.14
CA ILE A 187 -1.75 -0.28 11.03
C ILE A 187 -1.08 0.85 10.25
N ALA A 188 -0.53 0.58 9.07
CA ALA A 188 0.04 1.61 8.20
C ALA A 188 -1.03 2.66 7.83
N TYR A 189 -2.22 2.24 7.41
CA TYR A 189 -3.32 3.17 7.15
C TYR A 189 -3.71 3.99 8.38
N ALA A 190 -3.79 3.37 9.56
CA ALA A 190 -4.09 4.12 10.79
C ALA A 190 -3.00 5.16 11.14
N ILE A 191 -1.73 4.80 10.97
CA ILE A 191 -0.58 5.69 11.17
C ILE A 191 -0.62 6.85 10.15
N ASP A 192 -0.91 6.58 8.88
CA ASP A 192 -0.94 7.58 7.82
C ASP A 192 -2.12 8.55 8.00
N VAL A 193 -3.31 8.04 8.30
CA VAL A 193 -4.49 8.88 8.57
C VAL A 193 -4.24 9.78 9.78
N LEU A 194 -3.76 9.23 10.89
CA LEU A 194 -3.53 10.01 12.10
C LEU A 194 -2.32 10.93 11.99
N GLY A 195 -1.18 10.44 11.49
CA GLY A 195 0.10 11.13 11.57
C GLY A 195 0.47 11.99 10.35
N ILE A 196 -0.07 11.68 9.16
CA ILE A 196 0.23 12.40 7.92
C ILE A 196 -0.97 13.25 7.50
N THR A 197 -2.13 12.60 7.35
CA THR A 197 -3.35 13.22 6.80
C THR A 197 -3.90 14.27 7.76
N HIS A 198 -4.17 13.89 9.01
CA HIS A 198 -4.78 14.80 9.99
C HIS A 198 -3.79 15.42 10.97
N GLN A 199 -2.58 14.86 11.10
CA GLN A 199 -1.59 15.28 12.10
C GLN A 199 -2.20 15.36 13.52
N TYR A 200 -2.96 14.33 13.87
CA TYR A 200 -3.75 14.24 15.07
C TYR A 200 -2.86 14.09 16.32
N GLU A 201 -2.59 15.19 17.00
CA GLU A 201 -1.65 15.25 18.13
C GLU A 201 -1.83 14.17 19.21
N PRO A 202 -3.06 13.76 19.62
CA PRO A 202 -3.23 12.68 20.60
C PRO A 202 -2.61 11.33 20.18
N ALA A 203 -2.49 11.06 18.86
CA ALA A 203 -1.89 9.84 18.34
C ALA A 203 -0.36 9.84 18.39
N LYS A 204 0.27 11.01 18.45
CA LYS A 204 1.72 11.19 18.35
C LYS A 204 2.55 10.37 19.33
N PRO A 205 2.26 10.34 20.65
CA PRO A 205 3.02 9.50 21.58
C PRO A 205 2.88 7.99 21.30
N LEU A 206 1.71 7.55 20.83
CA LEU A 206 1.46 6.14 20.48
C LEU A 206 2.26 5.74 19.23
N ILE A 207 2.20 6.56 18.17
CA ILE A 207 3.00 6.35 16.96
C ILE A 207 4.50 6.37 17.29
N ALA A 208 4.95 7.30 18.14
CA ALA A 208 6.34 7.35 18.59
C ALA A 208 6.79 6.07 19.31
N GLU A 209 5.90 5.43 20.07
CA GLU A 209 6.18 4.15 20.71
C GLU A 209 6.27 3.01 19.70
N LEU A 210 5.32 2.92 18.77
CA LEU A 210 5.33 1.92 17.70
C LEU A 210 6.63 1.97 16.90
N LEU A 211 7.05 3.17 16.50
CA LEU A 211 8.26 3.43 15.72
C LEU A 211 9.58 3.04 16.41
N LYS A 212 9.56 2.71 17.72
CA LYS A 212 10.71 2.15 18.45
C LYS A 212 10.77 0.62 18.38
N THR A 213 9.68 -0.03 18.01
CA THR A 213 9.62 -1.48 17.87
C THR A 213 10.30 -1.93 16.59
N ARG A 214 10.82 -3.17 16.56
CA ARG A 214 11.47 -3.73 15.37
C ARG A 214 10.56 -3.73 14.14
N ARG A 215 9.26 -3.99 14.32
CA ARG A 215 8.28 -4.09 13.23
C ARG A 215 8.10 -2.76 12.49
N PHE A 216 8.09 -1.64 13.21
CA PHE A 216 7.82 -0.31 12.64
C PHE A 216 9.06 0.60 12.61
N ALA A 217 10.25 0.11 12.97
CA ALA A 217 11.48 0.91 13.02
C ALA A 217 11.79 1.59 11.68
N ALA A 218 11.58 0.87 10.57
CA ALA A 218 11.80 1.32 9.20
C ALA A 218 10.48 1.65 8.47
N TYR A 219 9.50 2.20 9.19
CA TYR A 219 8.24 2.64 8.58
C TYR A 219 8.49 3.52 7.35
N TYR A 220 7.92 3.14 6.21
CA TYR A 220 8.28 3.68 4.90
C TYR A 220 8.04 5.19 4.76
N ARG A 221 7.00 5.74 5.40
CA ARG A 221 6.67 7.18 5.39
C ARG A 221 7.05 7.91 6.66
N ARG A 222 8.04 7.39 7.40
CA ARG A 222 8.44 7.96 8.69
C ARG A 222 8.80 9.45 8.63
N GLY A 223 9.40 9.90 7.53
CA GLY A 223 9.78 11.30 7.31
C GLY A 223 8.61 12.25 7.01
N GLU A 224 7.40 11.73 6.78
CA GLU A 224 6.21 12.55 6.51
C GLU A 224 5.38 12.77 7.77
N LEU A 225 5.51 11.88 8.76
CA LEU A 225 4.78 11.92 10.02
C LEU A 225 5.01 13.25 10.76
N TYR A 226 3.91 13.96 11.03
CA TYR A 226 3.90 15.26 11.71
C TYR A 226 4.91 16.24 11.09
N ARG A 227 4.90 16.36 9.75
CA ARG A 227 5.79 17.26 8.99
C ARG A 227 7.28 16.99 9.25
N GLY A 228 7.64 15.71 9.35
CA GLY A 228 9.03 15.26 9.45
C GLY A 228 9.61 15.25 10.86
N GLU A 229 8.80 15.38 11.90
CA GLU A 229 9.28 15.27 13.28
C GLU A 229 9.91 13.91 13.61
N PHE A 230 9.55 12.85 12.90
CA PHE A 230 10.10 11.50 13.08
C PHE A 230 11.24 11.14 12.14
N GLU A 231 11.68 12.08 11.29
CA GLU A 231 12.78 11.87 10.35
C GLU A 231 14.03 11.40 11.09
N VAL A 232 14.55 10.24 10.69
CA VAL A 232 15.80 9.72 11.26
C VAL A 232 16.92 10.50 10.62
N LYS A 233 17.41 11.53 11.31
CA LYS A 233 18.67 12.18 10.95
C LYS A 233 19.74 11.11 10.90
N GLU A 234 20.35 10.88 9.74
CA GLU A 234 21.55 10.05 9.64
C GLU A 234 22.54 10.54 10.68
N THR A 235 22.80 9.72 11.70
CA THR A 235 23.82 10.07 12.68
C THR A 235 25.15 10.16 11.94
N PHE A 236 25.89 11.24 12.21
CA PHE A 236 27.23 11.53 11.68
C PHE A 236 28.16 10.29 11.70
N ILE A 237 27.92 9.38 12.63
CA ILE A 237 28.57 8.07 12.78
C ILE A 237 28.39 7.16 11.57
N ARG A 238 27.19 7.04 10.96
CA ARG A 238 26.98 6.17 9.77
C ARG A 238 27.64 6.76 8.51
N LYS A 239 27.62 8.09 8.38
CA LYS A 239 28.24 8.82 7.27
C LYS A 239 29.77 8.73 7.27
N ILE A 240 30.39 8.59 8.45
CA ILE A 240 31.85 8.52 8.62
C ILE A 240 32.36 7.07 8.83
N MET A 241 31.65 6.22 9.59
CA MET A 241 32.12 4.86 9.89
C MET A 241 32.06 3.92 8.69
N CYS A 242 31.08 4.04 7.79
CA CYS A 242 31.03 3.18 6.59
C CYS A 242 32.25 3.38 5.66
N PRO A 243 32.69 4.61 5.33
CA PRO A 243 33.94 4.79 4.61
C PRO A 243 35.18 4.41 5.45
N LEU A 244 35.23 4.70 6.76
CA LEU A 244 36.38 4.31 7.61
C LEU A 244 36.54 2.79 7.74
N LEU A 245 35.46 2.03 7.87
CA LEU A 245 35.49 0.56 7.88
C LEU A 245 35.94 -0.01 6.52
N ARG A 246 35.59 0.63 5.40
CA ARG A 246 36.15 0.27 4.08
C ARG A 246 37.66 0.56 4.01
N VAL A 247 38.12 1.68 4.55
CA VAL A 247 39.55 2.04 4.59
C VAL A 247 40.36 1.13 5.51
N ILE A 248 39.77 0.57 6.58
CA ILE A 248 40.45 -0.35 7.50
C ILE A 248 40.47 -1.80 6.98
N ASN A 249 39.40 -2.25 6.30
CA ASN A 249 39.30 -3.64 5.84
C ASN A 249 40.04 -3.93 4.52
N VAL A 250 40.19 -2.94 3.63
CA VAL A 250 40.91 -3.10 2.35
C VAL A 250 42.40 -3.41 2.53
N PRO A 251 43.15 -2.75 3.43
CA PRO A 251 44.55 -3.09 3.71
C PRO A 251 44.70 -4.51 4.30
N PHE A 252 43.78 -4.93 5.18
CA PHE A 252 43.83 -6.25 5.80
C PHE A 252 43.61 -7.39 4.79
N MET A 253 42.68 -7.22 3.84
CA MET A 253 42.50 -8.19 2.74
C MET A 253 43.73 -8.24 1.83
N LEU A 254 44.31 -7.09 1.47
CA LEU A 254 45.50 -7.04 0.61
C LEU A 254 46.75 -7.63 1.29
N LEU A 255 46.94 -7.41 2.59
CA LEU A 255 47.99 -8.05 3.38
C LEU A 255 47.82 -9.56 3.45
N SER A 256 46.59 -10.06 3.58
CA SER A 256 46.34 -11.51 3.59
C SER A 256 46.64 -12.16 2.23
N LEU A 257 46.36 -11.48 1.11
CA LEU A 257 46.72 -11.92 -0.24
C LEU A 257 48.24 -11.89 -0.48
N PHE A 258 48.95 -10.88 0.04
CA PHE A 258 50.41 -10.79 -0.07
C PHE A 258 51.12 -11.89 0.74
N LEU A 259 50.63 -12.19 1.94
CA LEU A 259 51.13 -13.29 2.78
C LEU A 259 50.80 -14.68 2.22
N TRP A 260 49.67 -14.82 1.50
CA TRP A 260 49.33 -16.04 0.79
C TRP A 260 50.24 -16.29 -0.42
N ASN A 261 50.47 -15.27 -1.26
CA ASN A 261 51.34 -15.39 -2.44
C ASN A 261 52.80 -15.68 -2.07
N SER A 262 53.33 -15.05 -1.03
CA SER A 262 54.69 -15.34 -0.54
C SER A 262 54.87 -16.77 -0.02
N LYS A 263 53.84 -17.37 0.59
CA LYS A 263 53.87 -18.80 0.98
C LYS A 263 53.83 -19.76 -0.22
N ILE A 264 53.12 -19.40 -1.29
CA ILE A 264 53.08 -20.19 -2.53
C ILE A 264 54.45 -20.19 -3.22
N ASP A 265 55.09 -19.01 -3.35
CA ASP A 265 56.41 -18.90 -3.98
C ASP A 265 57.50 -19.67 -3.23
N LEU A 266 57.47 -19.67 -1.89
CA LEU A 266 58.39 -20.46 -1.08
C LEU A 266 58.22 -21.97 -1.31
N LYS A 267 56.97 -22.46 -1.39
CA LYS A 267 56.68 -23.88 -1.68
C LYS A 267 57.14 -24.30 -3.09
N ILE A 268 56.92 -23.45 -4.10
CA ILE A 268 57.33 -23.74 -5.48
C ILE A 268 58.86 -23.77 -5.61
N LYS A 269 59.58 -22.89 -4.89
CA LYS A 269 61.06 -22.93 -4.84
C LYS A 269 61.61 -24.17 -4.15
N THR A 270 60.94 -24.69 -3.11
CA THR A 270 61.39 -25.92 -2.44
C THR A 270 61.16 -27.16 -3.31
N LEU A 271 60.08 -27.20 -4.09
CA LEU A 271 59.78 -28.30 -5.01
C LEU A 271 60.72 -28.34 -6.23
N LYS A 272 61.23 -27.20 -6.71
CA LYS A 272 62.20 -27.14 -7.82
C LYS A 272 63.64 -27.50 -7.43
N ASN A 273 63.99 -27.48 -6.14
CA ASN A 273 65.33 -27.86 -5.66
C ASN A 273 65.44 -29.35 -5.26
N ASN A 274 64.35 -30.13 -5.37
CA ASN A 274 64.28 -31.54 -5.03
C ASN A 274 63.91 -32.44 -6.25
N ILE A 275 64.18 -31.97 -7.47
CA ILE A 275 64.14 -32.76 -8.72
C ILE A 275 65.53 -32.67 -9.36
#